data_AF-A0A1I7F7J4-F1
#
_entry.id   AF-A0A1I7F7J4-F1
#
_cell.length_a   1.000
_cell.length_b   1.000
_cell.length_c   1.000
_cell.angle_alpha   90.00
_cell.angle_beta   90.00
_cell.angle_gamma   90.00
#
_symmetry.space_group_name_H-M   'P 1'
#
loop_
_entity.id
_entity.type
_entity.pdbx_description
1 polymer ?
#
loop_
_entity_poly.entity_id
_entity_poly.type
_entity_poly.pdbx_seq_one_letter_code
_entity_poly.pdbx_strand_id
1 'polypeptide(L)'
;MIISRSVISPVLILVGILITLSSAEVKAVPSFARQTGMPCSTCHVQAFGPLLTSIGRNFKLSGYTDVNPDRTKFVPIAGMIRGSFTHTNNGQPGGAADRFGPNNNATIDEASIFYTDRITSKIGAFAQGTYDGVSNTGALDNTDIRFANSADLAGNRLVYGVSVNNNPTVQDLWNTVPAWGFPWASSPLAPTPAAGLFIESLGSQVVGATVYTMWNDMLYVEGGGYTSLPRNVQQGIGTFDAGQNRIDGGAPYWRVALQNNWQGHYGAIGSFGMRANANPQRIQGAGTDQYTDFGFDATYQYLAIPSISLNSTPLTSGSTAT
;
A
#
# COMPACT_ATOMS: atom_id res chain seq x y z
N MET A 1 -40.56 34.76 -38.31
CA MET A 1 -39.30 33.99 -38.37
C MET A 1 -38.90 33.65 -36.95
N ILE A 2 -39.33 32.50 -36.43
CA ILE A 2 -39.06 32.08 -35.05
C ILE A 2 -38.07 30.91 -35.14
N ILE A 3 -36.83 31.14 -34.72
CA ILE A 3 -35.80 30.11 -34.63
C ILE A 3 -36.12 29.28 -33.39
N SER A 4 -36.56 28.03 -33.60
CA SER A 4 -36.77 27.06 -32.54
C SER A 4 -35.43 26.73 -31.87
N ARG A 5 -35.34 26.95 -30.55
CA ARG A 5 -34.22 26.51 -29.74
C ARG A 5 -34.38 25.01 -29.48
N SER A 6 -33.62 24.19 -30.19
CA SER A 6 -33.55 22.75 -29.94
C SER A 6 -33.06 22.48 -28.52
N VAL A 7 -33.96 22.04 -27.63
CA VAL A 7 -33.62 21.58 -26.28
C VAL A 7 -33.00 20.19 -26.43
N ILE A 8 -31.67 20.13 -26.49
CA ILE A 8 -30.96 18.85 -26.47
C ILE A 8 -31.16 18.25 -25.07
N SER A 9 -31.83 17.09 -25.01
CA SER A 9 -32.11 16.38 -23.76
C SER A 9 -30.79 16.06 -23.03
N PRO A 10 -30.69 16.26 -21.70
CA PRO A 10 -29.52 15.87 -20.90
C PRO A 10 -29.15 14.39 -21.07
N VAL A 11 -30.14 13.55 -21.36
CA VAL A 11 -29.96 12.13 -21.65
C VAL A 11 -29.20 11.91 -22.95
N LEU A 12 -29.46 12.71 -23.99
CA LEU A 12 -28.73 12.64 -25.26
C LEU A 12 -27.28 13.13 -25.10
N ILE A 13 -27.04 14.10 -24.22
CA ILE A 13 -25.68 14.55 -23.87
C ILE A 13 -24.93 13.45 -23.12
N LEU A 14 -25.56 12.82 -22.11
CA LEU A 14 -24.96 11.74 -21.33
C LEU A 14 -24.68 10.50 -22.20
N VAL A 15 -25.62 10.12 -23.07
CA VAL A 15 -25.45 9.03 -24.04
C VAL A 15 -24.35 9.37 -25.04
N GLY A 16 -24.28 10.62 -25.53
CA GLY A 16 -23.19 11.09 -26.37
C GLY A 16 -21.82 10.98 -25.69
N ILE A 17 -21.72 11.42 -24.42
CA ILE A 17 -20.50 11.30 -23.61
C ILE A 17 -20.11 9.82 -23.43
N LEU A 18 -21.05 8.95 -23.06
CA LEU A 18 -20.82 7.50 -22.90
C LEU A 18 -20.36 6.80 -24.20
N ILE A 19 -20.88 7.21 -25.35
CA ILE A 19 -20.48 6.69 -26.67
C ILE A 19 -19.06 7.17 -27.05
N THR A 20 -18.71 8.42 -26.72
CA THR A 20 -17.34 8.92 -26.94
C THR A 20 -16.32 8.29 -26.00
N LEU A 21 -16.70 7.92 -24.77
CA LEU A 21 -15.83 7.25 -23.81
C LEU A 21 -15.57 5.77 -24.15
N SER A 22 -16.50 5.10 -24.84
CA SER A 22 -16.39 3.68 -25.22
C SER A 22 -15.53 3.42 -26.46
N SER A 23 -15.11 4.46 -27.17
CA SER A 23 -14.26 4.39 -28.38
C SER A 23 -12.80 4.78 -28.15
N ALA A 24 -12.46 5.30 -26.96
CA ALA A 24 -11.07 5.52 -26.59
C ALA A 24 -10.46 4.18 -26.12
N GLU A 25 -9.38 3.72 -26.77
CA GLU A 25 -8.44 2.82 -26.09
C GLU A 25 -7.96 3.55 -24.84
N VAL A 26 -8.54 3.21 -23.68
CA VAL A 26 -8.11 3.79 -22.42
C VAL A 26 -6.74 3.22 -22.10
N LYS A 27 -5.69 3.94 -22.48
CA LYS A 27 -4.28 3.65 -22.15
C LYS A 27 -3.95 3.92 -20.67
N ALA A 28 -4.91 3.76 -19.77
CA ALA A 28 -4.70 3.84 -18.32
C ALA A 28 -4.17 2.50 -17.80
N VAL A 29 -3.02 2.09 -18.33
CA VAL A 29 -2.32 0.88 -17.88
C VAL A 29 -1.39 1.28 -16.73
N PRO A 30 -1.39 0.58 -15.58
CA PRO A 30 -0.46 0.88 -14.49
C PRO A 30 0.99 0.92 -14.96
N SER A 31 1.80 1.81 -14.38
CA SER A 31 3.19 2.06 -14.81
C SER A 31 4.05 0.79 -14.82
N PHE A 32 3.97 -0.08 -13.81
CA PHE A 32 4.68 -1.37 -13.82
C PHE A 32 4.18 -2.37 -14.87
N ALA A 33 2.89 -2.34 -15.24
CA ALA A 33 2.39 -3.15 -16.35
C ALA A 33 2.94 -2.64 -17.70
N ARG A 34 3.13 -1.32 -17.86
CA ARG A 34 3.84 -0.75 -19.03
C ARG A 34 5.34 -1.08 -19.03
N GLN A 35 5.96 -1.15 -17.84
CA GLN A 35 7.37 -1.49 -17.68
C GLN A 35 7.66 -2.95 -18.06
N THR A 36 6.81 -3.86 -17.62
CA THR A 36 7.00 -5.32 -17.79
C THR A 36 6.27 -5.89 -19.00
N GLY A 37 5.30 -5.18 -19.55
CA GLY A 37 4.41 -5.69 -20.60
C GLY A 37 3.48 -6.82 -20.15
N MET A 38 3.41 -7.10 -18.84
CA MET A 38 2.55 -8.15 -18.29
C MET A 38 1.16 -7.61 -17.94
N PRO A 39 0.09 -8.40 -18.13
CA PRO A 39 -1.25 -8.03 -17.68
C PRO A 39 -1.33 -8.00 -16.15
N CYS A 40 -2.26 -7.22 -15.60
CA CYS A 40 -2.41 -7.03 -14.15
C CYS A 40 -2.60 -8.36 -13.40
N SER A 41 -3.34 -9.30 -13.98
CA SER A 41 -3.60 -10.64 -13.42
C SER A 41 -2.35 -11.51 -13.28
N THR A 42 -1.27 -11.19 -14.01
CA THR A 42 0.01 -11.88 -13.84
C THR A 42 0.66 -11.51 -12.51
N CYS A 43 0.56 -10.26 -12.08
CA CYS A 43 1.16 -9.77 -10.84
C CYS A 43 0.22 -9.81 -9.64
N HIS A 44 -1.07 -9.54 -9.86
CA HIS A 44 -2.09 -9.43 -8.82
C HIS A 44 -3.10 -10.57 -8.89
N VAL A 45 -3.40 -11.15 -7.73
CA VAL A 45 -4.48 -12.13 -7.59
C VAL A 45 -5.79 -11.45 -7.99
N GLN A 46 -6.56 -12.07 -8.90
CA GLN A 46 -7.81 -11.52 -9.44
C GLN A 46 -7.68 -10.17 -10.17
N ALA A 47 -6.47 -9.79 -10.62
CA ALA A 47 -6.16 -8.57 -11.38
C ALA A 47 -6.39 -7.22 -10.67
N PHE A 48 -7.03 -7.22 -9.49
CA PHE A 48 -7.37 -6.01 -8.73
C PHE A 48 -7.01 -6.18 -7.25
N GLY A 49 -6.56 -5.09 -6.63
CA GLY A 49 -6.14 -5.08 -5.24
C GLY A 49 -4.66 -5.43 -5.05
N PRO A 50 -4.12 -5.24 -3.84
CA PRO A 50 -2.70 -5.33 -3.59
C PRO A 50 -2.19 -6.78 -3.50
N LEU A 51 -3.05 -7.78 -3.32
CA LEU A 51 -2.61 -9.17 -3.15
C LEU A 51 -1.83 -9.68 -4.36
N LEU A 52 -0.60 -10.15 -4.14
CA LEU A 52 0.33 -10.54 -5.21
C LEU A 52 0.29 -12.04 -5.51
N THR A 53 0.52 -12.39 -6.77
CA THR A 53 0.91 -13.73 -7.22
C THR A 53 2.39 -13.98 -6.90
N SER A 54 2.91 -15.18 -7.13
CA SER A 54 4.35 -15.44 -7.04
C SER A 54 5.18 -14.55 -7.96
N ILE A 55 4.66 -14.21 -9.15
CA ILE A 55 5.34 -13.31 -10.09
C ILE A 55 5.39 -11.89 -9.55
N GLY A 56 4.27 -11.37 -9.04
CA GLY A 56 4.24 -10.04 -8.41
C GLY A 56 5.18 -9.95 -7.19
N ARG A 57 5.22 -11.01 -6.37
CA ARG A 57 6.15 -11.11 -5.23
C ARG A 57 7.60 -11.10 -5.68
N ASN A 58 7.95 -11.87 -6.71
CA ASN A 58 9.32 -11.93 -7.23
C ASN A 58 9.76 -10.62 -7.89
N PHE A 59 8.86 -9.91 -8.56
CA PHE A 59 9.13 -8.58 -9.11
C PHE A 59 9.47 -7.58 -7.99
N LYS A 60 8.69 -7.58 -6.90
CA LYS A 60 8.94 -6.75 -5.71
C LYS A 60 10.22 -7.18 -4.97
N LEU A 61 10.42 -8.47 -4.75
CA LEU A 61 11.64 -9.05 -4.15
C LEU A 61 12.90 -8.66 -4.92
N SER A 62 12.81 -8.60 -6.25
CA SER A 62 13.92 -8.26 -7.15
C SER A 62 14.07 -6.76 -7.39
N GLY A 63 13.45 -5.90 -6.58
CA GLY A 63 13.71 -4.46 -6.61
C GLY A 63 12.94 -3.68 -7.67
N TYR A 64 11.83 -4.21 -8.19
CA TYR A 64 11.04 -3.59 -9.26
C TYR A 64 11.82 -3.36 -10.57
N THR A 65 12.87 -4.16 -10.83
CA THR A 65 13.79 -3.90 -11.96
C THR A 65 13.53 -4.73 -13.21
N ASP A 66 12.56 -5.65 -13.20
CA ASP A 66 12.22 -6.41 -14.40
C ASP A 66 11.58 -5.50 -15.44
N VAL A 67 12.04 -5.61 -16.68
CA VAL A 67 11.63 -4.75 -17.79
C VAL A 67 11.44 -5.57 -19.04
N ASN A 68 10.42 -5.25 -19.82
CA ASN A 68 10.32 -5.73 -21.18
C ASN A 68 11.32 -4.93 -22.06
N PRO A 69 12.15 -5.59 -22.90
CA PRO A 69 13.00 -4.89 -23.87
C PRO A 69 12.22 -3.91 -24.76
N ASP A 70 10.96 -4.25 -25.08
CA ASP A 70 10.06 -3.48 -25.92
C ASP A 70 9.16 -2.52 -25.11
N ARG A 71 9.51 -2.22 -23.86
CA ARG A 71 8.70 -1.36 -22.98
C ARG A 71 8.40 -0.01 -23.63
N THR A 72 7.21 0.50 -23.37
CA THR A 72 6.87 1.87 -23.75
C THR A 72 7.73 2.87 -22.95
N LYS A 73 8.35 3.84 -23.63
CA LYS A 73 9.21 4.87 -23.00
C LYS A 73 8.43 6.06 -22.43
N PHE A 74 7.17 5.87 -22.06
CA PHE A 74 6.35 6.91 -21.46
C PHE A 74 6.81 7.24 -20.04
N VAL A 75 6.45 8.43 -19.56
CA VAL A 75 6.68 8.83 -18.17
C VAL A 75 6.07 7.75 -17.25
N PRO A 76 6.80 7.25 -16.24
CA PRO A 76 6.37 6.15 -15.36
C PRO A 76 5.30 6.57 -14.34
N ILE A 77 4.35 7.41 -14.76
CA ILE A 77 3.27 7.93 -13.94
C ILE A 77 1.94 7.25 -14.28
N ALA A 78 1.16 6.92 -13.26
CA ALA A 78 -0.22 6.44 -13.38
C ALA A 78 -1.13 7.18 -12.41
N GLY A 79 -2.42 7.29 -12.74
CA GLY A 79 -3.43 7.89 -11.88
C GLY A 79 -4.47 6.87 -11.44
N MET A 80 -5.04 7.07 -10.26
CA MET A 80 -6.17 6.30 -9.74
C MET A 80 -7.14 7.22 -9.04
N ILE A 81 -8.44 6.95 -9.18
CA ILE A 81 -9.49 7.59 -8.40
C ILE A 81 -10.31 6.47 -7.77
N ARG A 82 -10.55 6.57 -6.46
CA ARG A 82 -11.43 5.69 -5.71
C ARG A 82 -12.54 6.54 -5.09
N GLY A 83 -13.76 6.05 -5.18
CA GLY A 83 -14.90 6.66 -4.50
C GLY A 83 -15.77 5.60 -3.86
N SER A 84 -16.49 6.00 -2.82
CA SER A 84 -17.38 5.12 -2.09
C SER A 84 -18.75 5.78 -1.88
N PHE A 85 -19.76 4.92 -1.69
CA PHE A 85 -21.02 5.30 -1.09
C PHE A 85 -21.19 4.52 0.20
N THR A 86 -21.40 5.23 1.30
CA THR A 86 -21.38 4.67 2.65
C THR A 86 -22.76 4.77 3.30
N HIS A 87 -23.30 3.60 3.63
CA HIS A 87 -24.53 3.46 4.40
C HIS A 87 -24.24 2.67 5.68
N THR A 88 -24.72 3.19 6.81
CA THR A 88 -24.70 2.51 8.12
C THR A 88 -26.13 2.25 8.59
N ASN A 89 -26.34 1.21 9.42
CA ASN A 89 -27.68 0.90 9.93
C ASN A 89 -28.30 2.07 10.72
N ASN A 90 -27.47 2.80 11.46
CA ASN A 90 -27.84 4.02 12.18
C ASN A 90 -26.96 5.17 11.74
N GLY A 91 -27.50 6.39 11.77
CA GLY A 91 -26.70 7.58 11.52
C GLY A 91 -25.61 7.76 12.58
N GLN A 92 -24.45 8.23 12.16
CA GLN A 92 -23.31 8.53 13.01
C GLN A 92 -23.56 9.87 13.73
N PRO A 93 -23.63 9.89 15.08
CA PRO A 93 -23.83 11.12 15.84
C PRO A 93 -22.73 12.15 15.52
N GLY A 94 -23.12 13.39 15.21
CA GLY A 94 -22.16 14.45 14.84
C GLY A 94 -21.75 14.46 13.37
N GLY A 95 -22.24 13.52 12.54
CA GLY A 95 -21.82 13.35 11.15
C GLY A 95 -20.75 12.27 11.00
N ALA A 96 -20.58 11.74 9.79
CA ALA A 96 -19.54 10.73 9.52
C ALA A 96 -18.11 11.33 9.51
N ALA A 97 -18.00 12.60 9.11
CA ALA A 97 -16.78 13.41 9.15
C ALA A 97 -17.18 14.88 8.87
N ASP A 98 -16.23 15.81 8.95
CA ASP A 98 -16.46 17.21 8.58
C ASP A 98 -17.01 17.32 7.16
N ARG A 99 -18.14 18.04 6.99
CA ARG A 99 -18.88 18.24 5.74
C ARG A 99 -19.69 17.03 5.24
N PHE A 100 -19.74 15.94 6.00
CA PHE A 100 -20.54 14.77 5.67
C PHE A 100 -21.74 14.64 6.59
N GLY A 101 -22.86 14.17 6.03
CA GLY A 101 -24.08 13.93 6.79
C GLY A 101 -23.90 12.74 7.75
N PRO A 102 -24.90 12.49 8.62
CA PRO A 102 -24.86 11.37 9.55
C PRO A 102 -24.94 10.00 8.86
N ASN A 103 -25.39 9.91 7.61
CA ASN A 103 -25.50 8.65 6.86
C ASN A 103 -25.64 8.93 5.35
N ASN A 104 -25.54 7.89 4.51
CA ASN A 104 -25.75 7.94 3.06
C ASN A 104 -24.81 8.93 2.35
N ASN A 105 -23.52 8.83 2.64
CA ASN A 105 -22.52 9.75 2.11
C ASN A 105 -21.84 9.15 0.88
N ALA A 106 -21.77 9.94 -0.21
CA ALA A 106 -20.89 9.67 -1.34
C ALA A 106 -19.62 10.51 -1.21
N THR A 107 -18.46 9.91 -1.50
CA THR A 107 -17.19 10.64 -1.48
C THR A 107 -16.23 10.12 -2.54
N ILE A 108 -15.27 10.96 -2.92
CA ILE A 108 -14.02 10.49 -3.50
C ILE A 108 -13.15 10.13 -2.30
N ASP A 109 -12.88 8.85 -2.09
CA ASP A 109 -12.04 8.40 -0.98
C ASP A 109 -10.62 8.89 -1.21
N GLU A 110 -10.11 8.69 -2.43
CA GLU A 110 -8.77 9.10 -2.79
C GLU A 110 -8.60 9.37 -4.29
N ALA A 111 -7.74 10.34 -4.61
CA ALA A 111 -7.19 10.53 -5.94
C ALA A 111 -5.67 10.44 -5.85
N SER A 112 -5.09 9.42 -6.48
CA SER A 112 -3.66 9.08 -6.35
C SER A 112 -2.91 9.24 -7.66
N ILE A 113 -1.66 9.67 -7.55
CA ILE A 113 -0.65 9.64 -8.60
C ILE A 113 0.47 8.71 -8.16
N PHE A 114 0.80 7.75 -9.02
CA PHE A 114 1.87 6.78 -8.77
C PHE A 114 3.06 7.08 -9.68
N TYR A 115 4.26 7.13 -9.11
CA TYR A 115 5.52 7.03 -9.83
C TYR A 115 6.09 5.63 -9.59
N THR A 116 6.27 4.84 -10.65
CA THR A 116 6.82 3.49 -10.53
C THR A 116 7.78 3.17 -11.67
N ASP A 117 9.06 2.99 -11.38
CA ASP A 117 10.07 2.78 -12.42
C ASP A 117 11.27 1.96 -11.93
N ARG A 118 11.98 1.39 -12.91
CA ARG A 118 13.35 0.92 -12.77
C ARG A 118 14.30 2.11 -12.94
N ILE A 119 14.91 2.54 -11.84
CA ILE A 119 15.89 3.65 -11.82
C ILE A 119 17.25 3.19 -12.38
N THR A 120 17.73 2.02 -11.94
CA THR A 120 18.99 1.41 -12.42
C THR A 120 18.80 -0.08 -12.69
N SER A 121 19.86 -0.83 -13.04
CA SER A 121 19.76 -2.28 -13.16
C SER A 121 19.48 -3.03 -11.86
N LYS A 122 19.63 -2.37 -10.71
CA LYS A 122 19.46 -2.99 -9.39
C LYS A 122 18.61 -2.17 -8.44
N ILE A 123 18.11 -1.00 -8.87
CA ILE A 123 17.31 -0.09 -8.06
C ILE A 123 16.02 0.22 -8.80
N GLY A 124 14.89 0.04 -8.14
CA GLY A 124 13.58 0.50 -8.60
C GLY A 124 12.83 1.22 -7.49
N ALA A 125 11.72 1.84 -7.85
CA ALA A 125 10.91 2.62 -6.93
C ALA A 125 9.41 2.44 -7.19
N PHE A 126 8.66 2.48 -6.09
CA PHE A 126 7.23 2.70 -6.03
C PHE A 126 7.01 3.93 -5.16
N ALA A 127 6.27 4.93 -5.64
CA ALA A 127 5.89 6.09 -4.85
C ALA A 127 4.46 6.50 -5.21
N GLN A 128 3.67 6.82 -4.19
CA GLN A 128 2.29 7.22 -4.29
C GLN A 128 2.11 8.58 -3.63
N GLY A 129 1.54 9.54 -4.35
CA GLY A 129 0.99 10.76 -3.78
C GLY A 129 -0.53 10.68 -3.83
N THR A 130 -1.19 10.97 -2.71
CA THR A 130 -2.63 10.77 -2.55
C THR A 130 -3.29 12.05 -2.06
N TYR A 131 -4.39 12.43 -2.71
CA TYR A 131 -5.36 13.38 -2.18
C TYR A 131 -6.52 12.63 -1.53
N ASP A 132 -6.76 12.88 -0.24
CA ASP A 132 -7.88 12.35 0.53
C ASP A 132 -9.08 13.32 0.42
N GLY A 133 -10.19 12.84 -0.14
CA GLY A 133 -11.38 13.66 -0.33
C GLY A 133 -12.23 13.88 0.92
N VAL A 134 -12.04 13.09 1.97
CA VAL A 134 -12.68 13.29 3.28
C VAL A 134 -11.97 14.39 4.05
N SER A 135 -10.65 14.30 4.20
CA SER A 135 -9.86 15.31 4.93
C SER A 135 -9.50 16.55 4.10
N ASN A 136 -9.66 16.50 2.77
CA ASN A 136 -9.19 17.52 1.80
C ASN A 136 -7.68 17.80 1.89
N THR A 137 -6.88 16.77 2.16
CA THR A 137 -5.43 16.92 2.25
C THR A 137 -4.72 16.11 1.18
N GLY A 138 -3.60 16.64 0.69
CA GLY A 138 -2.71 15.95 -0.22
C GLY A 138 -1.43 15.56 0.52
N ALA A 139 -1.01 14.32 0.39
CA ALA A 139 0.17 13.80 1.06
C ALA A 139 1.04 12.94 0.14
N LEU A 140 2.35 12.88 0.44
CA LEU A 140 3.15 11.74 0.00
C LEU A 140 2.75 10.55 0.86
N ASP A 141 2.09 9.60 0.22
CA ASP A 141 1.60 8.37 0.82
C ASP A 141 2.70 7.31 0.72
N ASN A 142 2.37 6.07 0.38
CA ASN A 142 3.31 4.95 0.27
C ASN A 142 4.46 5.18 -0.72
N THR A 143 5.69 5.10 -0.21
CA THR A 143 6.94 5.12 -0.99
C THR A 143 7.85 3.98 -0.57
N ASP A 144 8.36 3.20 -1.53
CA ASP A 144 9.36 2.13 -1.36
C ASP A 144 10.40 2.23 -2.48
N ILE A 145 11.65 2.55 -2.10
CA ILE A 145 12.82 2.52 -2.98
C ILE A 145 13.63 1.29 -2.62
N ARG A 146 13.91 0.45 -3.61
CA ARG A 146 14.44 -0.88 -3.36
C ARG A 146 15.66 -1.16 -4.20
N PHE A 147 16.75 -1.52 -3.51
CA PHE A 147 17.91 -2.17 -4.12
C PHE A 147 17.78 -3.68 -3.98
N ALA A 148 18.06 -4.44 -5.03
CA ALA A 148 18.11 -5.89 -4.97
C ALA A 148 19.23 -6.47 -5.84
N ASN A 149 19.82 -7.57 -5.37
CA ASN A 149 20.75 -8.37 -6.15
C ASN A 149 20.70 -9.84 -5.72
N SER A 150 21.56 -10.62 -6.35
CA SER A 150 21.44 -12.05 -6.53
C SER A 150 22.81 -12.68 -6.43
N ALA A 151 22.95 -13.75 -5.66
CA ALA A 151 24.15 -14.59 -5.64
C ALA A 151 23.78 -16.06 -5.44
N ASP A 152 24.69 -16.96 -5.80
CA ASP A 152 24.62 -18.37 -5.46
C ASP A 152 25.57 -18.63 -4.29
N LEU A 153 25.06 -19.19 -3.19
CA LEU A 153 25.81 -19.50 -1.99
C LEU A 153 25.55 -20.95 -1.60
N ALA A 154 26.61 -21.74 -1.45
CA ALA A 154 26.53 -23.16 -1.09
C ALA A 154 25.52 -23.95 -1.95
N GLY A 155 25.49 -23.69 -3.26
CA GLY A 155 24.58 -24.34 -4.22
C GLY A 155 23.13 -23.88 -4.17
N ASN A 156 22.81 -22.85 -3.37
CA ASN A 156 21.46 -22.31 -3.23
C ASN A 156 21.42 -20.85 -3.72
N ARG A 157 20.28 -20.46 -4.30
CA ARG A 157 20.05 -19.09 -4.74
C ARG A 157 19.74 -18.19 -3.54
N LEU A 158 20.47 -17.10 -3.40
CA LEU A 158 20.23 -16.05 -2.40
C LEU A 158 19.86 -14.74 -3.12
N VAL A 159 18.66 -14.23 -2.89
CA VAL A 159 18.30 -12.84 -3.21
C VAL A 159 18.54 -12.01 -1.96
N TYR A 160 19.15 -10.84 -2.11
CA TYR A 160 19.37 -9.91 -1.01
C TYR A 160 19.11 -8.48 -1.47
N GLY A 161 18.71 -7.61 -0.55
CA GLY A 161 18.39 -6.24 -0.90
C GLY A 161 18.22 -5.32 0.29
N VAL A 162 17.95 -4.06 -0.03
CA VAL A 162 17.63 -3.00 0.92
C VAL A 162 16.34 -2.32 0.45
N SER A 163 15.38 -2.17 1.35
CA SER A 163 14.20 -1.31 1.15
C SER A 163 14.35 -0.06 2.00
N VAL A 164 14.13 1.10 1.39
CA VAL A 164 13.97 2.38 2.07
C VAL A 164 12.56 2.87 1.80
N ASN A 165 11.77 3.05 2.85
CA ASN A 165 10.35 3.35 2.71
C ASN A 165 9.84 4.27 3.84
N ASN A 166 8.66 4.84 3.65
CA ASN A 166 8.04 5.77 4.61
C ASN A 166 6.76 5.23 5.30
N ASN A 167 6.45 3.95 5.09
CA ASN A 167 5.32 3.29 5.72
C ASN A 167 5.70 1.86 6.07
N PRO A 168 5.92 1.53 7.36
CA PRO A 168 6.28 0.18 7.75
C PRO A 168 5.32 -0.84 7.16
N THR A 169 5.88 -1.94 6.65
CA THR A 169 5.18 -3.04 5.98
C THR A 169 4.77 -2.79 4.53
N VAL A 170 4.94 -1.58 3.98
CA VAL A 170 4.73 -1.33 2.54
C VAL A 170 5.63 -2.20 1.67
N GLN A 171 6.77 -2.62 2.21
CA GLN A 171 7.78 -3.45 1.56
C GLN A 171 7.48 -4.96 1.60
N ASP A 172 6.49 -5.41 2.38
CA ASP A 172 6.16 -6.83 2.55
C ASP A 172 5.79 -7.49 1.21
N LEU A 173 6.19 -8.75 1.01
CA LEU A 173 5.95 -9.44 -0.26
C LEU A 173 4.53 -10.02 -0.33
N TRP A 174 3.96 -10.46 0.77
CA TRP A 174 2.68 -11.16 0.77
C TRP A 174 1.48 -10.24 0.81
N ASN A 175 1.68 -8.98 1.20
CA ASN A 175 0.62 -7.97 1.36
C ASN A 175 -0.49 -8.50 2.30
N THR A 176 -0.07 -9.21 3.34
CA THR A 176 -0.91 -9.77 4.42
C THR A 176 -0.83 -8.95 5.70
N VAL A 177 0.10 -8.02 5.76
CA VAL A 177 0.42 -7.15 6.89
C VAL A 177 -0.07 -5.71 6.62
N PRO A 178 -0.19 -4.85 7.64
CA PRO A 178 -1.14 -3.74 7.63
C PRO A 178 -1.14 -2.78 6.43
N ALA A 179 0.02 -2.38 5.89
CA ALA A 179 0.07 -1.42 4.78
C ALA A 179 -0.71 -1.85 3.53
N TRP A 180 -0.83 -3.17 3.31
CA TRP A 180 -1.55 -3.74 2.17
C TRP A 180 -2.56 -4.82 2.60
N GLY A 181 -2.87 -4.88 3.89
CA GLY A 181 -3.71 -5.91 4.49
C GLY A 181 -5.16 -5.87 4.01
N PHE A 182 -5.87 -6.97 4.20
CA PHE A 182 -7.32 -7.01 4.00
C PHE A 182 -8.03 -6.33 5.19
N PRO A 183 -9.10 -5.55 4.97
CA PRO A 183 -9.78 -5.25 3.71
C PRO A 183 -9.01 -4.24 2.85
N TRP A 184 -8.82 -4.54 1.55
CA TRP A 184 -8.04 -3.72 0.61
C TRP A 184 -8.74 -2.43 0.13
N ALA A 185 -10.03 -2.34 0.42
CA ALA A 185 -10.85 -1.17 0.15
C ALA A 185 -11.94 -1.11 1.21
N SER A 186 -11.99 0.00 1.93
CA SER A 186 -13.03 0.34 2.88
C SER A 186 -13.35 1.82 2.72
N SER A 187 -14.55 2.21 3.16
CA SER A 187 -14.91 3.61 3.19
C SER A 187 -14.21 4.31 4.36
N PRO A 188 -13.58 5.47 4.14
CA PRO A 188 -13.06 6.32 5.21
C PRO A 188 -14.17 6.92 6.10
N LEU A 189 -15.43 6.87 5.65
CA LEU A 189 -16.60 7.34 6.40
C LEU A 189 -17.28 6.22 7.20
N ALA A 190 -16.81 4.98 7.10
CA ALA A 190 -17.34 3.88 7.89
C ALA A 190 -16.66 3.85 9.28
N PRO A 191 -17.40 3.66 10.38
CA PRO A 191 -16.80 3.54 11.70
C PRO A 191 -15.83 2.35 11.77
N THR A 192 -14.65 2.59 12.30
CA THR A 192 -13.62 1.56 12.56
C THR A 192 -13.33 1.47 14.06
N PRO A 193 -12.81 0.33 14.55
CA PRO A 193 -12.29 0.25 15.92
C PRO A 193 -11.23 1.32 16.18
N ALA A 194 -11.32 2.00 17.32
CA ALA A 194 -10.35 3.04 17.71
C ALA A 194 -8.99 2.46 18.15
N ALA A 195 -8.95 1.19 18.54
CA ALA A 195 -7.72 0.48 18.84
C ALA A 195 -7.13 -0.10 17.56
N GLY A 196 -5.87 0.19 17.29
CA GLY A 196 -5.09 -0.35 16.18
C GLY A 196 -3.67 -0.64 16.63
N LEU A 197 -2.85 -1.20 15.75
CA LEU A 197 -1.44 -1.43 16.04
C LEU A 197 -0.67 -0.11 16.02
N PHE A 198 0.41 -0.01 16.80
CA PHE A 198 1.25 1.19 16.75
C PHE A 198 1.88 1.36 15.36
N ILE A 199 2.31 0.27 14.72
CA ILE A 199 2.93 0.23 13.40
C ILE A 199 2.02 0.82 12.30
N GLU A 200 0.69 0.69 12.44
CA GLU A 200 -0.30 1.24 11.51
C GLU A 200 -0.37 2.76 11.57
N SER A 201 -0.08 3.35 12.75
CA SER A 201 -0.13 4.80 12.95
C SER A 201 1.07 5.55 12.35
N LEU A 202 2.09 4.83 11.89
CA LEU A 202 3.37 5.41 11.48
C LEU A 202 3.43 5.82 10.00
N GLY A 203 2.47 5.36 9.19
CA GLY A 203 2.45 5.63 7.75
C GLY A 203 2.66 7.11 7.43
N SER A 204 3.58 7.38 6.51
CA SER A 204 3.85 8.71 5.94
C SER A 204 4.45 9.76 6.90
N GLN A 205 4.67 9.42 8.18
CA GLN A 205 5.38 10.27 9.15
C GLN A 205 6.77 9.73 9.55
N VAL A 206 7.16 8.55 9.06
CA VAL A 206 8.46 7.93 9.33
C VAL A 206 9.28 7.75 8.06
N VAL A 207 10.56 7.47 8.24
CA VAL A 207 11.41 6.85 7.23
C VAL A 207 12.12 5.66 7.87
N GLY A 208 12.24 4.57 7.13
CA GLY A 208 12.97 3.40 7.57
C GLY A 208 13.80 2.79 6.48
N ALA A 209 14.77 1.98 6.91
CA ALA A 209 15.58 1.16 6.04
C ALA A 209 15.62 -0.26 6.60
N THR A 210 15.40 -1.25 5.74
CA THR A 210 15.48 -2.67 6.08
C THR A 210 16.38 -3.40 5.09
N VAL A 211 17.12 -4.38 5.60
CA VAL A 211 17.88 -5.35 4.80
C VAL A 211 17.07 -6.64 4.76
N TYR A 212 16.90 -7.21 3.58
CA TYR A 212 16.15 -8.45 3.42
C TYR A 212 16.91 -9.48 2.59
N THR A 213 16.55 -10.74 2.78
CA THR A 213 17.04 -11.87 2.01
C THR A 213 15.96 -12.90 1.77
N MET A 214 15.98 -13.52 0.58
CA MET A 214 15.24 -14.75 0.26
C MET A 214 16.26 -15.86 -0.04
N TRP A 215 16.25 -16.91 0.77
CA TRP A 215 17.09 -18.10 0.60
C TRP A 215 16.31 -19.23 -0.05
N ASN A 216 16.82 -19.68 -1.20
CA ASN A 216 16.34 -20.86 -1.94
C ASN A 216 14.82 -20.85 -2.20
N ASP A 217 14.26 -19.67 -2.51
CA ASP A 217 12.81 -19.47 -2.73
C ASP A 217 11.93 -19.99 -1.58
N MET A 218 12.48 -20.11 -0.36
CA MET A 218 11.84 -20.76 0.77
C MET A 218 11.81 -19.86 2.01
N LEU A 219 12.95 -19.34 2.44
CA LEU A 219 13.06 -18.58 3.69
C LEU A 219 13.33 -17.11 3.39
N TYR A 220 12.38 -16.26 3.79
CA TYR A 220 12.54 -14.82 3.79
C TYR A 220 12.85 -14.31 5.20
N VAL A 221 13.84 -13.45 5.29
CA VAL A 221 14.21 -12.74 6.53
C VAL A 221 14.47 -11.29 6.18
N GLU A 222 13.92 -10.38 6.98
CA GLU A 222 14.12 -8.95 6.87
C GLU A 222 14.23 -8.33 8.25
N GLY A 223 15.13 -7.37 8.39
CA GLY A 223 15.33 -6.61 9.61
C GLY A 223 15.82 -5.20 9.34
N GLY A 224 15.48 -4.27 10.22
CA GLY A 224 15.90 -2.88 10.12
C GLY A 224 15.23 -2.01 11.16
N GLY A 225 14.99 -0.75 10.83
CA GLY A 225 14.29 0.14 11.74
C GLY A 225 13.80 1.43 11.09
N TYR A 226 12.96 2.12 11.85
CA TYR A 226 12.27 3.34 11.45
C TYR A 226 12.55 4.47 12.43
N THR A 227 12.50 5.70 11.96
CA THR A 227 12.51 6.90 12.80
C THR A 227 11.52 7.92 12.25
N SER A 228 11.00 8.79 13.10
CA SER A 228 10.10 9.85 12.67
C SER A 228 10.83 10.89 11.82
N LEU A 229 10.21 11.26 10.70
CA LEU A 229 10.67 12.37 9.88
C LEU A 229 10.64 13.69 10.67
N PRO A 230 11.53 14.64 10.39
CA PRO A 230 11.45 15.98 10.96
C PRO A 230 10.13 16.69 10.61
N ARG A 231 9.64 17.54 11.52
CA ARG A 231 8.38 18.27 11.35
C ARG A 231 8.29 19.03 10.02
N ASN A 232 9.34 19.74 9.64
CA ASN A 232 9.38 20.51 8.39
C ASN A 232 9.28 19.61 7.14
N VAL A 233 9.82 18.39 7.20
CA VAL A 233 9.68 17.41 6.12
C VAL A 233 8.24 16.93 6.05
N GLN A 234 7.64 16.53 7.17
CA GLN A 234 6.24 16.10 7.23
C GLN A 234 5.28 17.20 6.75
N GLN A 235 5.52 18.46 7.11
CA GLN A 235 4.74 19.60 6.60
C GLN A 235 4.90 19.77 5.08
N GLY A 236 6.11 19.59 4.55
CA GLY A 236 6.38 19.67 3.12
C GLY A 236 5.74 18.56 2.30
N ILE A 237 5.51 17.39 2.90
CA ILE A 237 4.85 16.24 2.27
C ILE A 237 3.39 16.05 2.72
N GLY A 238 2.82 16.98 3.47
CA GLY A 238 1.40 16.98 3.84
C GLY A 238 0.99 15.97 4.93
N THR A 239 1.91 15.45 5.74
CA THR A 239 1.65 14.35 6.69
C THR A 239 1.76 14.76 8.16
N PHE A 240 2.07 16.03 8.44
CA PHE A 240 2.25 16.49 9.83
C PHE A 240 0.92 16.59 10.57
N ASP A 241 0.81 15.83 11.67
CA ASP A 241 -0.25 15.96 12.67
C ASP A 241 0.36 16.14 14.07
N ALA A 242 -0.10 17.14 14.81
CA ALA A 242 0.35 17.44 16.17
C ALA A 242 -0.19 16.44 17.21
N GLY A 243 -1.31 15.78 16.93
CA GLY A 243 -1.91 14.77 17.82
C GLY A 243 -1.25 13.40 17.74
N GLN A 244 -0.46 13.13 16.70
CA GLN A 244 0.17 11.83 16.49
C GLN A 244 1.34 11.57 17.44
N ASN A 245 1.54 10.29 17.76
CA ASN A 245 2.74 9.83 18.46
C ASN A 245 3.98 9.98 17.58
N ARG A 246 5.11 10.34 18.19
CA ARG A 246 6.41 10.46 17.51
C ARG A 246 7.38 9.44 18.07
N ILE A 247 8.00 8.62 17.21
CA ILE A 247 9.08 7.72 17.63
C ILE A 247 10.20 8.53 18.29
N ASP A 248 10.61 8.10 19.47
CA ASP A 248 11.78 8.60 20.16
C ASP A 248 13.00 7.75 19.80
N GLY A 249 13.98 8.36 19.14
CA GLY A 249 15.12 7.64 18.58
C GLY A 249 14.74 6.78 17.38
N GLY A 250 14.69 5.45 17.56
CA GLY A 250 14.44 4.50 16.48
C GLY A 250 13.58 3.31 16.93
N ALA A 251 12.85 2.75 15.98
CA ALA A 251 11.95 1.62 16.16
C ALA A 251 12.44 0.41 15.35
N PRO A 252 13.06 -0.60 15.99
CA PRO A 252 13.43 -1.85 15.32
C PRO A 252 12.22 -2.57 14.71
N TYR A 253 12.43 -3.13 13.52
CA TYR A 253 11.43 -3.89 12.76
C TYR A 253 12.02 -5.22 12.28
N TRP A 254 11.19 -6.26 12.22
CA TRP A 254 11.56 -7.56 11.67
C TRP A 254 10.40 -8.22 10.91
N ARG A 255 10.75 -9.08 9.96
CA ARG A 255 9.84 -9.95 9.21
C ARG A 255 10.55 -11.27 8.89
N VAL A 256 9.89 -12.39 9.17
CA VAL A 256 10.35 -13.73 8.79
C VAL A 256 9.18 -14.47 8.17
N ALA A 257 9.41 -15.15 7.06
CA ALA A 257 8.40 -15.98 6.44
C ALA A 257 9.02 -17.21 5.77
N LEU A 258 8.29 -18.32 5.81
CA LEU A 258 8.55 -19.52 5.04
C LEU A 258 7.50 -19.61 3.94
N GLN A 259 7.93 -19.91 2.72
CA GLN A 259 7.04 -20.17 1.60
C GLN A 259 7.37 -21.49 0.92
N ASN A 260 6.37 -22.05 0.24
CA ASN A 260 6.54 -23.21 -0.60
C ASN A 260 5.56 -23.17 -1.78
N ASN A 261 5.96 -23.73 -2.91
CA ASN A 261 5.11 -23.94 -4.08
C ASN A 261 5.16 -25.42 -4.45
N TRP A 262 4.00 -26.08 -4.55
CA TRP A 262 3.90 -27.50 -4.84
C TRP A 262 2.66 -27.78 -5.70
N GLN A 263 2.84 -28.44 -6.85
CA GLN A 263 1.74 -28.97 -7.67
C GLN A 263 0.56 -27.99 -7.92
N GLY A 264 0.86 -26.72 -8.19
CA GLY A 264 -0.19 -25.69 -8.40
C GLY A 264 -0.79 -25.11 -7.12
N HIS A 265 -0.20 -25.39 -5.97
CA HIS A 265 -0.52 -24.79 -4.68
C HIS A 265 0.65 -23.94 -4.20
N TYR A 266 0.33 -22.83 -3.55
CA TYR A 266 1.30 -21.98 -2.88
C TYR A 266 0.87 -21.77 -1.44
N GLY A 267 1.83 -21.78 -0.53
CA GLY A 267 1.63 -21.52 0.88
C GLY A 267 2.74 -20.65 1.44
N ALA A 268 2.40 -19.77 2.37
CA ALA A 268 3.36 -19.05 3.19
C ALA A 268 2.86 -18.95 4.62
N ILE A 269 3.78 -19.00 5.57
CA ILE A 269 3.56 -18.70 6.98
C ILE A 269 4.65 -17.77 7.46
N GLY A 270 4.33 -16.83 8.32
CA GLY A 270 5.33 -15.90 8.80
C GLY A 270 4.97 -15.19 10.09
N SER A 271 5.91 -14.36 10.52
CA SER A 271 5.79 -13.46 11.65
C SER A 271 6.46 -12.13 11.34
N PHE A 272 5.99 -11.07 11.98
CA PHE A 272 6.60 -9.74 11.90
C PHE A 272 6.37 -9.00 13.21
N GLY A 273 7.07 -7.89 13.38
CA GLY A 273 6.82 -7.01 14.51
C GLY A 273 7.67 -5.76 14.49
N MET A 274 7.36 -4.91 15.45
CA MET A 274 8.07 -3.66 15.71
C MET A 274 8.09 -3.41 17.21
N ARG A 275 9.18 -2.80 17.68
CA ARG A 275 9.25 -2.20 19.02
C ARG A 275 9.63 -0.75 18.90
N ALA A 276 8.95 0.13 19.62
CA ALA A 276 9.21 1.56 19.58
C ALA A 276 8.99 2.18 20.95
N ASN A 277 9.79 3.18 21.29
CA ASN A 277 9.41 4.17 22.29
C ASN A 277 8.85 5.39 21.53
N ALA A 278 7.77 5.99 22.01
CA ALA A 278 7.17 7.13 21.37
C ALA A 278 6.76 8.20 22.38
N ASN A 279 6.93 9.45 21.98
CA ASN A 279 6.43 10.62 22.71
C ASN A 279 4.94 10.77 22.37
N PRO A 280 4.01 10.61 23.33
CA PRO A 280 2.59 10.83 23.09
C PRO A 280 2.32 12.26 22.64
N GLN A 281 1.54 12.44 21.57
CA GLN A 281 1.26 13.77 21.00
C GLN A 281 2.53 14.61 20.73
N ARG A 282 3.66 13.94 20.50
CA ARG A 282 4.98 14.54 20.29
C ARG A 282 5.53 15.37 21.47
N ILE A 283 4.93 15.26 22.67
CA ILE A 283 5.35 16.00 23.87
C ILE A 283 6.64 15.39 24.41
N GLN A 284 7.72 16.18 24.43
CA GLN A 284 9.02 15.74 24.93
C GLN A 284 9.21 16.14 26.39
N GLY A 285 9.97 15.34 27.14
CA GLY A 285 10.36 15.62 28.52
C GLY A 285 9.38 15.13 29.59
N ALA A 286 8.29 14.46 29.19
CA ALA A 286 7.29 13.88 30.09
C ALA A 286 7.39 12.34 30.23
N GLY A 287 8.45 11.72 29.67
CA GLY A 287 8.55 10.27 29.51
C GLY A 287 8.21 9.81 28.10
N THR A 288 8.24 8.50 27.86
CA THR A 288 7.87 7.90 26.57
C THR A 288 6.97 6.69 26.81
N ASP A 289 6.04 6.44 25.91
CA ASP A 289 5.28 5.19 25.90
C ASP A 289 6.04 4.15 25.07
N GLN A 290 6.17 2.95 25.62
CA GLN A 290 6.74 1.82 24.89
C GLN A 290 5.64 1.01 24.23
N TYR A 291 5.79 0.77 22.92
CA TYR A 291 4.93 -0.06 22.10
C TYR A 291 5.68 -1.29 21.61
N THR A 292 5.01 -2.44 21.64
CA THR A 292 5.47 -3.69 21.02
C THR A 292 4.33 -4.29 20.22
N ASP A 293 4.49 -4.29 18.90
CA ASP A 293 3.59 -4.96 17.98
C ASP A 293 4.20 -6.27 17.52
N PHE A 294 3.40 -7.32 17.53
CA PHE A 294 3.82 -8.64 17.07
C PHE A 294 2.66 -9.35 16.37
N GLY A 295 2.98 -9.99 15.26
CA GLY A 295 1.98 -10.62 14.40
C GLY A 295 2.46 -11.93 13.81
N PHE A 296 1.49 -12.77 13.47
CA PHE A 296 1.69 -13.91 12.58
C PHE A 296 0.80 -13.74 11.36
N ASP A 297 1.19 -14.37 10.27
CA ASP A 297 0.37 -14.42 9.07
C ASP A 297 0.50 -15.76 8.35
N ALA A 298 -0.53 -16.10 7.58
CA ALA A 298 -0.52 -17.24 6.69
C ALA A 298 -1.25 -16.89 5.39
N THR A 299 -0.69 -17.37 4.28
CA THR A 299 -1.28 -17.28 2.94
C THR A 299 -1.37 -18.67 2.34
N TYR A 300 -2.49 -18.97 1.68
CA TYR A 300 -2.63 -20.12 0.81
C TYR A 300 -3.25 -19.68 -0.51
N GLN A 301 -2.68 -20.11 -1.65
CA GLN A 301 -3.20 -19.84 -2.98
C GLN A 301 -3.27 -21.14 -3.80
N TYR A 302 -4.42 -21.42 -4.41
CA TYR A 302 -4.56 -22.42 -5.46
C TYR A 302 -4.39 -21.73 -6.81
N LEU A 303 -3.38 -22.15 -7.58
CA LEU A 303 -2.89 -21.46 -8.76
C LEU A 303 -3.55 -21.92 -10.07
N ALA A 304 -4.41 -22.93 -10.04
CA ALA A 304 -5.21 -23.35 -11.20
C ALA A 304 -6.50 -22.52 -11.31
N ILE A 305 -7.19 -22.61 -12.44
CA ILE A 305 -8.48 -21.93 -12.66
C ILE A 305 -9.62 -22.89 -12.25
N PRO A 306 -10.57 -22.47 -11.38
CA PRO A 306 -10.62 -21.20 -10.67
C PRO A 306 -9.61 -21.09 -9.52
N SER A 307 -8.97 -19.93 -9.40
CA SER A 307 -7.96 -19.66 -8.36
C SER A 307 -8.62 -19.30 -7.04
N ILE A 308 -8.13 -19.85 -5.93
CA ILE A 308 -8.61 -19.53 -4.57
C ILE A 308 -7.45 -18.95 -3.78
N SER A 309 -7.70 -17.92 -2.96
CA SER A 309 -6.70 -17.36 -2.05
C SER A 309 -7.29 -17.10 -0.68
N LEU A 310 -6.57 -17.54 0.37
CA LEU A 310 -6.93 -17.38 1.77
C LEU A 310 -5.75 -16.73 2.51
N ASN A 311 -6.03 -15.70 3.29
CA ASN A 311 -5.04 -15.03 4.13
C ASN A 311 -5.57 -14.92 5.56
N SER A 312 -4.71 -15.08 6.55
CA SER A 312 -5.00 -14.81 7.95
C SER A 312 -3.83 -14.06 8.58
N THR A 313 -4.13 -13.08 9.44
CA THR A 313 -3.11 -12.26 10.10
C THR A 313 -3.57 -11.92 11.53
N PRO A 314 -3.38 -12.81 12.51
CA PRO A 314 -3.60 -12.46 13.92
C PRO A 314 -2.50 -11.50 14.41
N LEU A 315 -2.91 -10.39 15.03
CA LEU A 315 -2.03 -9.32 15.46
C LEU A 315 -2.29 -8.96 16.92
N THR A 316 -1.23 -8.61 17.65
CA THR A 316 -1.33 -8.07 19.00
C THR A 316 -0.43 -6.84 19.16
N SER A 317 -0.91 -5.88 19.94
CA SER A 317 -0.14 -4.70 20.36
C SER A 317 -0.15 -4.64 21.88
N GLY A 318 1.03 -4.43 22.48
CA GLY A 318 1.18 -4.12 23.89
C GLY A 318 1.76 -2.72 24.06
N SER A 319 1.20 -1.92 24.97
CA SER A 319 1.73 -0.62 25.36
C SER A 319 1.95 -0.52 26.87
N THR A 320 3.00 0.20 27.25
CA THR A 320 3.33 0.51 28.65
C THR A 320 3.83 1.94 28.72
N ALA A 321 3.18 2.76 29.56
CA ALA A 321 3.63 4.12 29.84
C ALA A 321 4.80 4.09 30.82
N THR A 322 5.86 4.87 30.55
CA THR A 322 7.03 5.02 31.43
C THR A 322 7.32 6.47 31.76
#